data_AF-A0A7W1ACN3-F1
#
_entry.id   AF-A0A7W1ACN3-F1
#
_cell.length_a   1.000
_cell.length_b   1.000
_cell.length_c   1.000
_cell.angle_alpha   90.00
_cell.angle_beta   90.00
_cell.angle_gamma   90.00
#
_symmetry.space_group_name_H-M   'P 1'
#
loop_
_entity.id
_entity.type
_entity.pdbx_description
1 polymer ?
#
loop_
_entity_poly.entity_id
_entity_poly.type
_entity_poly.pdbx_seq_one_letter_code
_entity_poly.pdbx_strand_id
1 'polypeptide(L)'
;MRRNVILVAVLAISLLGCGNFRDLFSAHADVAAEAADQELQAQRLAQILSAGGKGVQLNRQTADFIANVWVDYALLGQAVARGRLPVDSASIAEAVWPEISELKGTHWHDSLMSRRTSVSEAQVDSLYKAADSRVLQHILFGARPDAPAPQRAATRSKAQGALGRIRKGANFGQLAATLSEDPGSKADSGYLPPSPKGRFVPAFDSAAWSLQPGQVSGLVETPFGYHIIKRPVMAAARSRLAGYLEERAGVRLDSLYMDSLATANKLEVKSGAATLMRAAAESPEQSRKSGKTIVKYKGGALTVQDYLRWVRALPPQYTQQLREANDTMLTKFARILTQNVLLLREADANKIAITPIEWATLKRRYETQLDTLKTEMGLAGADLTDASIALEERGKVAGLKVERYFDQLIEGKVRLRPLPSALATLLRERLSYTIHEAGVNRALELAGVQKAKADSAAPKGAMQRAPGGPPVPGMQPPAGVGVTPGGPPPGVQAPEGLTPAPAPREAQP
;
A
#
# COMPACT_ATOMS: atom_id res chain seq x y z
N MET A 1 -61.99 -53.59 -27.73
CA MET A 1 -62.68 -52.54 -26.94
C MET A 1 -61.66 -51.53 -26.42
N ARG A 2 -61.71 -50.31 -26.96
CA ARG A 2 -61.42 -48.98 -26.38
C ARG A 2 -60.31 -48.79 -25.31
N ARG A 3 -59.40 -47.84 -25.66
CA ARG A 3 -58.89 -46.68 -24.85
C ARG A 3 -57.82 -46.98 -23.78
N ASN A 4 -56.72 -46.24 -23.59
CA ASN A 4 -56.26 -44.92 -24.05
C ASN A 4 -54.72 -44.89 -24.13
N VAL A 5 -54.23 -44.15 -25.13
CA VAL A 5 -52.86 -43.65 -25.26
C VAL A 5 -52.68 -42.45 -24.33
N ILE A 6 -51.60 -42.42 -23.54
CA ILE A 6 -50.97 -41.17 -23.10
C ILE A 6 -49.47 -41.30 -23.39
N LEU A 7 -49.06 -40.64 -24.47
CA LEU A 7 -47.68 -40.25 -24.75
C LEU A 7 -47.25 -39.26 -23.66
N VAL A 8 -46.21 -39.56 -22.89
CA VAL A 8 -45.46 -38.53 -22.16
C VAL A 8 -44.17 -38.31 -22.93
N ALA A 9 -44.10 -37.16 -23.60
CA ALA A 9 -42.93 -36.71 -24.30
C ALA A 9 -41.78 -36.49 -23.30
N VAL A 10 -40.67 -37.19 -23.52
CA VAL A 10 -39.39 -36.89 -22.89
C VAL A 10 -38.89 -35.58 -23.47
N LEU A 11 -39.10 -34.48 -22.74
CA LEU A 11 -38.42 -33.22 -23.02
C LEU A 11 -37.02 -33.30 -22.38
N ALA A 12 -36.03 -33.64 -23.20
CA ALA A 12 -34.63 -33.49 -22.84
C ALA A 12 -34.28 -31.99 -22.77
N ILE A 13 -34.34 -31.40 -21.58
CA ILE A 13 -33.75 -30.09 -21.32
C ILE A 13 -32.29 -30.31 -20.95
N SER A 14 -31.43 -30.20 -21.95
CA SER A 14 -30.00 -29.98 -21.75
C SER A 14 -29.78 -28.52 -21.34
N LEU A 15 -29.59 -28.28 -20.04
CA LEU A 15 -29.05 -27.00 -19.55
C LEU A 15 -27.88 -27.26 -18.60
N LEU A 16 -26.72 -26.83 -19.09
CA LEU A 16 -25.48 -26.62 -18.37
C LEU A 16 -25.74 -25.73 -17.13
N GLY A 17 -25.41 -26.24 -15.93
CA GLY A 17 -25.58 -25.46 -14.69
C GLY A 17 -25.56 -26.25 -13.39
N CYS A 18 -24.96 -27.44 -13.33
CA CYS A 18 -24.91 -28.26 -12.11
C CYS A 18 -23.66 -27.97 -11.25
N GLY A 19 -23.50 -26.71 -10.85
CA GLY A 19 -22.66 -26.33 -9.70
C GLY A 19 -23.50 -25.87 -8.50
N ASN A 20 -24.60 -25.16 -8.76
CA ASN A 20 -25.35 -24.46 -7.72
C ASN A 20 -26.47 -25.27 -7.03
N PHE A 21 -26.82 -26.46 -7.52
CA PHE A 21 -27.94 -27.23 -6.95
C PHE A 21 -27.53 -28.21 -5.85
N ARG A 22 -26.23 -28.54 -5.74
CA ARG A 22 -25.73 -29.50 -4.75
C ARG A 22 -25.55 -28.87 -3.36
N ASP A 23 -25.38 -27.55 -3.29
CA ASP A 23 -25.16 -26.81 -2.03
C ASP A 23 -26.45 -26.41 -1.30
N LEU A 24 -27.58 -26.36 -2.01
CA LEU A 24 -28.91 -26.06 -1.43
C LEU A 24 -29.41 -27.12 -0.44
N PHE A 25 -28.79 -28.30 -0.40
CA PHE A 25 -29.09 -29.38 0.55
C PHE A 25 -27.88 -29.77 1.42
N SER A 26 -26.85 -28.92 1.50
CA SER A 26 -25.68 -29.19 2.33
C SER A 26 -25.96 -28.85 3.80
N ALA A 27 -25.54 -29.75 4.71
CA ALA A 27 -25.62 -29.57 6.16
C ALA A 27 -24.77 -28.39 6.71
N HIS A 28 -24.21 -27.55 5.84
CA HIS A 28 -23.28 -26.46 6.16
C HIS A 28 -23.82 -25.08 5.77
N ALA A 29 -25.09 -24.96 5.36
CA ALA A 29 -25.68 -23.65 5.06
C ALA A 29 -25.75 -22.71 6.29
N ASP A 30 -25.69 -23.26 7.51
CA ASP A 30 -25.71 -22.50 8.76
C ASP A 30 -24.31 -22.16 9.28
N VAL A 31 -23.24 -22.74 8.75
CA VAL A 31 -21.85 -22.48 9.16
C VAL A 31 -21.15 -21.67 8.08
N ALA A 32 -20.68 -20.47 8.40
CA ALA A 32 -19.97 -19.59 7.46
C ALA A 32 -18.47 -19.91 7.37
N ALA A 33 -17.84 -20.32 8.47
CA ALA A 33 -16.45 -20.73 8.48
C ALA A 33 -16.13 -21.70 9.62
N GLU A 34 -15.07 -22.48 9.44
CA GLU A 34 -14.47 -23.37 10.44
C GLU A 34 -13.01 -23.00 10.62
N ALA A 35 -12.53 -23.02 11.86
CA ALA A 35 -11.13 -22.75 12.20
C ALA A 35 -10.69 -23.68 13.34
N ALA A 36 -9.91 -24.70 13.00
CA ALA A 36 -9.62 -25.85 13.85
C ALA A 36 -10.91 -26.43 14.44
N ASP A 37 -11.11 -26.30 15.75
CA ASP A 37 -12.26 -26.89 16.47
C ASP A 37 -13.36 -25.84 16.76
N GLN A 38 -13.39 -24.75 15.99
CA GLN A 38 -14.33 -23.63 16.16
C GLN A 38 -15.14 -23.39 14.89
N GLU A 39 -16.40 -22.99 15.07
CA GLU A 39 -17.34 -22.69 14.00
C GLU A 39 -17.87 -21.26 14.10
N LEU A 40 -17.83 -20.54 12.98
CA LEU A 40 -18.52 -19.28 12.80
C LEU A 40 -19.89 -19.57 12.17
N GLN A 41 -20.95 -19.46 12.96
CA GLN A 41 -22.31 -19.59 12.46
C GLN A 41 -22.69 -18.42 11.54
N ALA A 42 -23.46 -18.68 10.48
CA ALA A 42 -23.96 -17.68 9.55
C ALA A 42 -24.77 -16.58 10.25
N GLN A 43 -25.55 -16.96 11.27
CA GLN A 43 -26.28 -16.00 12.11
C GLN A 43 -25.34 -15.06 12.87
N ARG A 44 -24.19 -15.56 13.32
CA ARG A 44 -23.18 -14.76 14.03
C ARG A 44 -22.45 -13.82 13.07
N LEU A 45 -22.05 -14.31 11.90
CA LEU A 45 -21.49 -13.46 10.84
C LEU A 45 -22.47 -12.35 10.42
N ALA A 46 -23.76 -12.66 10.34
CA ALA A 46 -24.80 -11.69 10.05
C ALA A 46 -24.89 -10.57 11.10
N GLN A 47 -24.74 -10.89 12.39
CA GLN A 47 -24.70 -9.90 13.47
C GLN A 47 -23.47 -8.98 13.35
N ILE A 48 -22.30 -9.54 13.05
CA ILE A 48 -21.08 -8.72 12.85
C ILE A 48 -21.26 -7.77 11.66
N LEU A 49 -21.83 -8.26 10.55
CA LEU A 49 -22.11 -7.47 9.35
C LEU A 49 -23.12 -6.34 9.61
N SER A 50 -24.20 -6.64 10.35
CA SER A 50 -25.28 -5.67 10.60
C SER A 50 -24.87 -4.60 11.62
N ALA A 51 -23.97 -4.92 12.54
CA ALA A 51 -23.47 -3.98 13.54
C ALA A 51 -22.35 -3.06 13.02
N GLY A 52 -21.85 -3.30 11.80
CA GLY A 52 -20.91 -2.40 11.13
C GLY A 52 -21.47 -0.98 11.03
N GLY A 53 -20.72 0.00 11.54
CA GLY A 53 -21.12 1.42 11.51
C GLY A 53 -21.32 1.98 10.10
N LYS A 54 -21.72 3.26 9.98
CA LYS A 54 -21.90 3.96 8.69
C LYS A 54 -20.62 3.86 7.85
N GLY A 55 -20.60 2.95 6.88
CA GLY A 55 -19.44 2.68 6.02
C GLY A 55 -19.23 1.21 5.69
N VAL A 56 -19.75 0.27 6.50
CA VAL A 56 -19.70 -1.16 6.17
C VAL A 56 -20.75 -1.48 5.11
N GLN A 57 -20.28 -1.89 3.93
CA GLN A 57 -21.17 -2.29 2.83
C GLN A 57 -21.62 -3.73 3.05
N LEU A 58 -22.93 -3.96 2.95
CA LEU A 58 -23.47 -5.32 2.99
C LEU A 58 -23.31 -5.96 1.61
N ASN A 59 -22.12 -6.52 1.35
CA ASN A 59 -21.80 -7.19 0.11
C ASN A 59 -20.91 -8.42 0.35
N ARG A 60 -20.79 -9.28 -0.67
CA ARG A 60 -20.06 -10.55 -0.57
C ARG A 60 -18.60 -10.36 -0.14
N GLN A 61 -17.91 -9.38 -0.74
CA GLN A 61 -16.52 -9.08 -0.41
C GLN A 61 -16.33 -8.75 1.07
N THR A 62 -17.25 -7.99 1.67
CA THR A 62 -17.17 -7.61 3.09
C THR A 62 -17.44 -8.80 4.00
N ALA A 63 -18.40 -9.66 3.64
CA ALA A 63 -18.68 -10.88 4.40
C ALA A 63 -17.52 -11.87 4.34
N ASP A 64 -16.92 -12.09 3.16
CA ASP A 64 -15.73 -12.92 3.01
C ASP A 64 -14.56 -12.35 3.82
N PHE A 65 -14.36 -11.02 3.80
CA PHE A 65 -13.32 -10.37 4.58
C PHE A 65 -13.50 -10.61 6.09
N ILE A 66 -14.70 -10.39 6.63
CA ILE A 66 -14.97 -10.59 8.06
C ILE A 66 -14.82 -12.07 8.44
N ALA A 67 -15.31 -13.00 7.63
CA ALA A 67 -15.15 -14.43 7.87
C ALA A 67 -13.66 -14.83 7.92
N ASN A 68 -12.84 -14.30 7.00
CA ASN A 68 -11.40 -14.52 7.01
C ASN A 68 -10.72 -13.94 8.27
N VAL A 69 -11.11 -12.74 8.68
CA VAL A 69 -10.59 -12.12 9.92
C VAL A 69 -10.96 -12.96 11.14
N TRP A 70 -12.20 -13.46 11.21
CA TRP A 70 -12.61 -14.36 12.28
C TRP A 70 -11.79 -15.66 12.29
N VAL A 71 -11.57 -16.27 11.13
CA VAL A 71 -10.73 -17.47 11.01
C VAL A 71 -9.33 -17.20 11.57
N ASP A 72 -8.69 -16.09 11.19
CA ASP A 72 -7.33 -15.78 11.65
C ASP A 72 -7.23 -15.68 13.18
N TYR A 73 -8.23 -15.05 13.80
CA TYR A 73 -8.30 -14.88 15.25
C TYR A 73 -8.66 -16.18 15.98
N ALA A 74 -9.55 -16.98 15.40
CA ALA A 74 -9.88 -18.31 15.91
C ALA A 74 -8.65 -19.24 15.87
N LEU A 75 -7.91 -19.24 14.75
CA LEU A 75 -6.66 -20.00 14.63
C LEU A 75 -5.59 -19.51 15.62
N LEU A 76 -5.50 -18.20 15.87
CA LEU A 76 -4.61 -17.66 16.90
C LEU A 76 -4.98 -18.18 18.30
N GLY A 77 -6.26 -18.11 18.67
CA GLY A 77 -6.75 -18.63 19.94
C GLY A 77 -6.44 -20.12 20.11
N GLN A 78 -6.66 -20.92 19.07
CA GLN A 78 -6.36 -22.35 19.05
C GLN A 78 -4.86 -22.64 19.11
N ALA A 79 -4.03 -21.83 18.45
CA ALA A 79 -2.57 -21.95 18.56
C ALA A 79 -2.08 -21.68 19.99
N VAL A 80 -2.67 -20.72 20.70
CA VAL A 80 -2.39 -20.47 22.12
C VAL A 80 -2.82 -21.65 22.98
N ALA A 81 -4.08 -22.11 22.84
CA ALA A 81 -4.60 -23.25 23.61
C ALA A 81 -3.78 -24.53 23.43
N ARG A 82 -3.26 -24.76 22.22
CA ARG A 82 -2.41 -25.91 21.87
C ARG A 82 -0.95 -25.75 22.30
N GLY A 83 -0.54 -24.58 22.80
CA GLY A 83 0.87 -24.28 23.10
C GLY A 83 1.77 -24.29 21.86
N ARG A 84 1.20 -23.99 20.68
CA ARG A 84 1.88 -24.05 19.37
C ARG A 84 1.99 -22.69 18.69
N LEU A 85 1.98 -21.63 19.49
CA LEU A 85 2.15 -20.28 18.98
C LEU A 85 3.55 -20.13 18.34
N PRO A 86 3.67 -19.54 17.13
CA PRO A 86 4.95 -19.39 16.44
C PRO A 86 5.83 -18.32 17.12
N VAL A 87 6.54 -18.71 18.18
CA VAL A 87 7.39 -17.82 18.99
C VAL A 87 8.86 -18.25 19.07
N ASP A 88 9.21 -19.42 18.51
CA ASP A 88 10.61 -19.79 18.31
C ASP A 88 11.23 -18.98 17.16
N SER A 89 12.56 -18.85 17.15
CA SER A 89 13.27 -18.03 16.15
C SER A 89 12.97 -18.41 14.70
N ALA A 90 12.77 -19.69 14.39
CA ALA A 90 12.49 -20.11 13.01
C ALA A 90 11.07 -19.70 12.59
N SER A 91 10.08 -19.93 13.46
CA SER A 91 8.72 -19.48 13.21
C SER A 91 8.59 -17.95 13.17
N ILE A 92 9.34 -17.23 14.00
CA ILE A 92 9.38 -15.75 13.94
C ILE A 92 9.99 -15.32 12.61
N ALA A 93 11.12 -15.88 12.19
CA ALA A 93 11.74 -15.54 10.92
C ALA A 93 10.81 -15.81 9.73
N GLU A 94 10.01 -16.87 9.81
CA GLU A 94 8.95 -17.16 8.85
C GLU A 94 7.82 -16.12 8.90
N ALA A 95 7.42 -15.66 10.08
CA ALA A 95 6.38 -14.63 10.24
C ALA A 95 6.84 -13.21 9.88
N VAL A 96 8.13 -12.89 9.95
CA VAL A 96 8.70 -11.58 9.55
C VAL A 96 9.54 -11.68 8.26
N TRP A 97 9.25 -12.70 7.43
CA TRP A 97 9.96 -12.92 6.18
C TRP A 97 9.96 -11.70 5.23
N PRO A 98 8.89 -10.86 5.14
CA PRO A 98 8.91 -9.69 4.27
C PRO A 98 9.97 -8.68 4.70
N GLU A 99 10.06 -8.37 6.00
CA GLU A 99 11.04 -7.43 6.55
C GLU A 99 12.46 -7.97 6.43
N ILE A 100 12.66 -9.28 6.66
CA ILE A 100 13.95 -9.93 6.43
C ILE A 100 14.36 -9.82 4.95
N SER A 101 13.41 -10.04 4.04
CA SER A 101 13.67 -9.98 2.59
C SER A 101 14.03 -8.55 2.17
N GLU A 102 13.30 -7.55 2.67
CA GLU A 102 13.60 -6.13 2.44
C GLU A 102 15.02 -5.79 2.90
N LEU A 103 15.35 -6.08 4.16
CA LEU A 103 16.69 -5.80 4.71
C LEU A 103 17.80 -6.50 3.93
N LYS A 104 17.60 -7.77 3.54
CA LYS A 104 18.58 -8.49 2.71
C LYS A 104 18.73 -7.86 1.32
N GLY A 105 17.63 -7.45 0.71
CA GLY A 105 17.64 -6.73 -0.57
C GLY A 105 18.44 -5.43 -0.46
N THR A 106 18.20 -4.65 0.60
CA THR A 106 18.93 -3.41 0.89
C THR A 106 20.40 -3.66 1.13
N HIS A 107 20.78 -4.61 2.00
CA HIS A 107 22.18 -4.93 2.26
C HIS A 107 22.92 -5.39 0.99
N TRP A 108 22.23 -6.15 0.14
CA TRP A 108 22.80 -6.56 -1.14
C TRP A 108 22.99 -5.36 -2.07
N HIS A 109 21.97 -4.51 -2.22
CA HIS A 109 22.07 -3.27 -2.99
C HIS A 109 23.21 -2.37 -2.48
N ASP A 110 23.31 -2.15 -1.18
CA ASP A 110 24.36 -1.33 -0.56
C ASP A 110 25.75 -1.92 -0.86
N SER A 111 25.89 -3.25 -0.84
CA SER A 111 27.15 -3.92 -1.18
C SER A 111 27.52 -3.79 -2.66
N LEU A 112 26.54 -3.63 -3.56
CA LEU A 112 26.76 -3.33 -4.97
C LEU A 112 27.15 -1.86 -5.14
N MET A 113 26.46 -0.96 -4.44
CA MET A 113 26.72 0.47 -4.49
C MET A 113 28.05 0.84 -3.86
N SER A 114 28.49 0.16 -2.80
CA SER A 114 29.79 0.43 -2.17
C SER A 114 30.99 0.10 -3.07
N ARG A 115 30.78 -0.73 -4.10
CA ARG A 115 31.80 -1.11 -5.09
C ARG A 115 31.88 -0.12 -6.25
N ARG A 116 31.00 0.89 -6.31
CA ARG A 116 30.97 1.86 -7.41
C ARG A 116 32.10 2.88 -7.29
N THR A 117 32.63 3.29 -8.44
CA THR A 117 33.51 4.45 -8.50
C THR A 117 32.69 5.71 -8.17
N SER A 118 33.22 6.57 -7.30
CA SER A 118 32.61 7.86 -6.98
C SER A 118 32.47 8.74 -8.23
N VAL A 119 31.46 9.61 -8.25
CA VAL A 119 31.32 10.62 -9.31
C VAL A 119 32.58 11.51 -9.31
N SER A 120 33.19 11.68 -10.48
CA SER A 120 34.42 12.48 -10.61
C SER A 120 34.09 13.96 -10.59
N GLU A 121 35.04 14.79 -10.12
CA GLU A 121 34.88 16.24 -10.15
C GLU A 121 34.64 16.76 -11.57
N ALA A 122 35.25 16.12 -12.58
CA ALA A 122 35.05 16.47 -13.98
C ALA A 122 33.60 16.25 -14.44
N GLN A 123 32.91 15.22 -13.94
CA GLN A 123 31.49 14.99 -14.23
C GLN A 123 30.61 16.07 -13.59
N VAL A 124 30.92 16.48 -12.35
CA VAL A 124 30.21 17.58 -11.67
C VAL A 124 30.41 18.90 -12.40
N ASP A 125 31.65 19.19 -12.79
CA ASP A 125 32.01 20.39 -13.53
C ASP A 125 31.35 20.42 -14.91
N SER A 126 31.30 19.28 -15.58
CA SER A 126 30.58 19.13 -16.85
C SER A 126 29.09 19.42 -16.68
N LEU A 127 28.42 18.84 -15.68
CA LEU A 127 27.00 19.07 -15.42
C LEU A 127 26.69 20.55 -15.15
N TYR A 128 27.53 21.23 -14.36
CA TYR A 128 27.36 22.66 -14.07
C TYR A 128 27.54 23.55 -15.30
N LYS A 129 28.46 23.17 -16.21
CA LYS A 129 28.76 23.92 -17.46
C LYS A 129 27.74 23.64 -18.56
N ALA A 130 27.41 22.37 -18.80
CA ALA A 130 26.45 21.92 -19.81
C ALA A 130 25.05 22.50 -19.56
N ALA A 131 24.76 22.84 -18.30
CA ALA A 131 23.48 23.41 -17.89
C ALA A 131 22.30 22.46 -18.20
N ASP A 132 22.52 21.14 -18.15
CA ASP A 132 21.44 20.15 -18.21
C ASP A 132 20.60 20.17 -16.93
N SER A 133 21.18 20.61 -15.82
CA SER A 133 20.49 20.83 -14.54
C SER A 133 21.16 21.96 -13.76
N ARG A 134 20.38 22.75 -13.02
CA ARG A 134 20.89 23.82 -12.14
C ARG A 134 20.51 23.57 -10.69
N VAL A 135 21.46 23.85 -9.79
CA VAL A 135 21.15 24.14 -8.39
C VAL A 135 20.65 25.58 -8.31
N LEU A 136 19.56 25.79 -7.60
CA LEU A 136 18.99 27.11 -7.36
C LEU A 136 18.73 27.28 -5.86
N GLN A 137 18.79 28.52 -5.40
CA GLN A 137 18.18 28.90 -4.13
C GLN A 137 17.00 29.84 -4.41
N HIS A 138 15.95 29.79 -3.59
CA HIS A 138 14.87 30.75 -3.66
C HIS A 138 14.31 31.17 -2.31
N ILE A 139 13.62 32.31 -2.31
CA ILE A 139 12.79 32.77 -1.20
C ILE A 139 11.40 33.04 -1.78
N LEU A 140 10.40 32.32 -1.27
CA LEU A 140 9.00 32.51 -1.64
C LEU A 140 8.30 33.40 -0.60
N PHE A 141 7.60 34.42 -1.09
CA PHE A 141 6.59 35.17 -0.34
C PHE A 141 5.22 34.88 -0.96
N GLY A 142 4.40 34.12 -0.25
CA GLY A 142 3.12 33.62 -0.71
C GLY A 142 2.12 34.73 -0.97
N ALA A 143 1.60 34.76 -2.20
CA ALA A 143 0.49 35.62 -2.57
C ALA A 143 -0.33 34.90 -3.63
N ARG A 144 -1.53 34.45 -3.25
CA ARG A 144 -2.45 33.83 -4.20
C ARG A 144 -2.90 34.84 -5.25
N PRO A 145 -3.23 34.42 -6.48
CA PRO A 145 -3.65 35.33 -7.54
C PRO A 145 -4.92 36.13 -7.18
N ASP A 146 -5.81 35.50 -6.42
CA ASP A 146 -7.10 36.00 -5.93
C ASP A 146 -7.01 36.81 -4.61
N ALA A 147 -5.81 36.95 -4.03
CA ALA A 147 -5.65 37.70 -2.79
C ALA A 147 -6.00 39.20 -2.98
N PRO A 148 -6.64 39.85 -2.00
CA PRO A 148 -6.96 41.28 -2.06
C PRO A 148 -5.74 42.14 -2.41
N ALA A 149 -5.95 43.17 -3.24
CA ALA A 149 -4.87 44.05 -3.70
C ALA A 149 -4.01 44.63 -2.55
N PRO A 150 -4.55 45.06 -1.40
CA PRO A 150 -3.73 45.52 -0.27
C PRO A 150 -2.83 44.42 0.31
N GLN A 151 -3.33 43.19 0.39
CA GLN A 151 -2.55 42.04 0.89
C GLN A 151 -1.42 41.70 -0.08
N ARG A 152 -1.71 41.67 -1.39
CA ARG A 152 -0.68 41.43 -2.41
C ARG A 152 0.39 42.53 -2.40
N ALA A 153 -0.01 43.79 -2.26
CA ALA A 153 0.92 44.91 -2.14
C ALA A 153 1.81 44.79 -0.88
N ALA A 154 1.24 44.38 0.26
CA ALA A 154 2.00 44.13 1.48
C ALA A 154 3.02 42.97 1.31
N THR A 155 2.61 41.86 0.71
CA THR A 155 3.54 40.74 0.41
C THR A 155 4.64 41.18 -0.55
N ARG A 156 4.31 41.94 -1.59
CA ARG A 156 5.30 42.49 -2.53
C ARG A 156 6.30 43.40 -1.82
N SER A 157 5.84 44.25 -0.91
CA SER A 157 6.70 45.14 -0.11
C SER A 157 7.66 44.35 0.79
N LYS A 158 7.18 43.30 1.47
CA LYS A 158 8.03 42.38 2.26
C LYS A 158 9.12 41.75 1.39
N ALA A 159 8.74 41.26 0.22
CA ALA A 159 9.68 40.63 -0.72
C ALA A 159 10.69 41.64 -1.27
N GLN A 160 10.27 42.87 -1.59
CA GLN A 160 11.18 43.96 -1.98
C GLN A 160 12.17 44.32 -0.86
N GLY A 161 11.72 44.34 0.40
CA GLY A 161 12.57 44.54 1.56
C GLY A 161 13.65 43.46 1.68
N ALA A 162 13.28 42.19 1.50
CA ALA A 162 14.22 41.08 1.49
C ALA A 162 15.22 41.19 0.33
N LEU A 163 14.77 41.51 -0.88
CA LEU A 163 15.63 41.74 -2.04
C LEU A 163 16.62 42.89 -1.81
N GLY A 164 16.17 43.97 -1.18
CA GLY A 164 17.03 45.09 -0.80
C GLY A 164 18.12 44.69 0.18
N ARG A 165 17.82 43.84 1.18
CA ARG A 165 18.81 43.29 2.12
C ARG A 165 19.82 42.40 1.41
N ILE A 166 19.37 41.53 0.51
CA ILE A 166 20.25 40.64 -0.29
C ILE A 166 21.22 41.47 -1.13
N ARG A 167 20.73 42.52 -1.80
CA ARG A 167 21.56 43.43 -2.60
C ARG A 167 22.59 44.21 -1.78
N LYS A 168 22.34 44.41 -0.48
CA LYS A 168 23.27 45.00 0.49
C LYS A 168 24.23 43.97 1.12
N GLY A 169 24.23 42.72 0.64
CA GLY A 169 25.16 41.67 1.09
C GLY A 169 24.63 40.77 2.20
N ALA A 170 23.34 40.83 2.55
CA ALA A 170 22.77 39.89 3.52
C ALA A 170 22.87 38.43 3.00
N ASN A 171 23.10 37.49 3.90
CA ASN A 171 23.21 36.07 3.54
C ASN A 171 21.86 35.54 3.02
N PHE A 172 21.84 35.14 1.74
CA PHE A 172 20.64 34.64 1.08
C PHE A 172 20.02 33.44 1.81
N GLY A 173 20.85 32.47 2.23
CA GLY A 173 20.38 31.24 2.86
C GLY A 173 19.74 31.48 4.23
N GLN A 174 20.31 32.37 5.03
CA GLN A 174 19.72 32.78 6.32
C GLN A 174 18.37 33.48 6.12
N LEU A 175 18.28 34.36 5.12
CA LEU A 175 17.01 35.01 4.78
C LEU A 175 16.00 34.01 4.25
N ALA A 176 16.41 33.03 3.45
CA ALA A 176 15.53 31.97 2.98
C ALA A 176 15.00 31.11 4.15
N ALA A 177 15.89 30.67 5.05
CA ALA A 177 15.53 29.88 6.22
C ALA A 177 14.56 30.61 7.17
N THR A 178 14.67 31.95 7.24
CA THR A 178 13.81 32.76 8.13
C THR A 178 12.51 33.18 7.45
N LEU A 179 12.60 33.71 6.23
CA LEU A 179 11.53 34.47 5.58
C LEU A 179 10.76 33.67 4.52
N SER A 180 11.34 32.60 3.96
CA SER A 180 10.65 31.83 2.92
C SER A 180 9.39 31.18 3.48
N GLU A 181 8.35 31.18 2.66
CA GLU A 181 7.08 30.50 2.89
C GLU A 181 6.99 29.17 2.12
N ASP A 182 8.05 28.78 1.39
CA ASP A 182 8.15 27.44 0.81
C ASP A 182 8.68 26.43 1.84
N PRO A 183 7.85 25.49 2.36
CA PRO A 183 8.28 24.56 3.40
C PRO A 183 9.40 23.61 2.95
N GLY A 184 9.45 23.27 1.65
CA GLY A 184 10.43 22.32 1.12
C GLY A 184 11.84 22.87 1.13
N SER A 185 12.06 24.05 0.55
CA SER A 185 13.40 24.64 0.48
C SER A 185 13.80 25.42 1.73
N LYS A 186 12.84 25.94 2.53
CA LYS A 186 13.15 26.72 3.73
C LYS A 186 14.05 25.97 4.70
N ALA A 187 13.78 24.68 4.91
CA ALA A 187 14.57 23.81 5.79
C ALA A 187 16.01 23.63 5.31
N ASP A 188 16.26 23.70 3.99
CA ASP A 188 17.59 23.66 3.37
C ASP A 188 18.05 25.04 2.89
N SER A 189 17.84 26.10 3.70
CA SER A 189 18.35 27.45 3.39
C SER A 189 17.99 27.96 1.99
N GLY A 190 16.79 27.63 1.52
CA GLY A 190 16.25 28.01 0.22
C GLY A 190 16.73 27.16 -0.96
N TYR A 191 17.58 26.16 -0.78
CA TYR A 191 18.03 25.30 -1.89
C TYR A 191 16.88 24.45 -2.45
N LEU A 192 16.84 24.39 -3.77
CA LEU A 192 15.98 23.48 -4.53
C LEU A 192 16.82 22.31 -5.06
N PRO A 193 16.21 21.12 -5.24
CA PRO A 193 16.88 19.99 -5.89
C PRO A 193 17.43 20.38 -7.27
N PRO A 194 18.60 19.86 -7.69
CA PRO A 194 19.11 20.07 -9.04
C PRO A 194 18.03 19.75 -10.07
N SER A 195 17.71 20.75 -10.91
CA SER A 195 16.53 20.67 -11.78
C SER A 195 16.88 21.03 -13.22
N PRO A 196 16.36 20.28 -14.22
CA PRO A 196 16.49 20.63 -15.62
C PRO A 196 15.59 21.81 -15.99
N LYS A 197 15.80 22.36 -17.19
CA LYS A 197 14.95 23.44 -17.73
C LYS A 197 13.53 22.93 -17.95
N GLY A 198 12.55 23.78 -17.67
CA GLY A 198 11.13 23.45 -17.75
C GLY A 198 10.57 22.68 -16.55
N ARG A 199 11.37 22.47 -15.49
CA ARG A 199 10.90 21.84 -14.25
C ARG A 199 9.97 22.77 -13.45
N PHE A 200 10.15 24.08 -13.56
CA PHE A 200 9.38 25.08 -12.82
C PHE A 200 8.35 25.81 -13.69
N VAL A 201 7.42 26.52 -13.06
CA VAL A 201 6.45 27.37 -13.78
C VAL A 201 7.17 28.40 -14.67
N PRO A 202 6.60 28.77 -15.84
CA PRO A 202 7.35 29.48 -16.88
C PRO A 202 8.09 30.75 -16.43
N ALA A 203 7.47 31.57 -15.57
CA ALA A 203 8.08 32.80 -15.06
C ALA A 203 9.29 32.53 -14.14
N PHE A 204 9.19 31.53 -13.27
CA PHE A 204 10.30 31.11 -12.41
C PHE A 204 11.43 30.50 -13.24
N ASP A 205 11.09 29.58 -14.15
CA ASP A 205 12.08 28.89 -14.98
C ASP A 205 12.84 29.91 -15.85
N SER A 206 12.14 30.78 -16.57
CA SER A 206 12.77 31.83 -17.39
C SER A 206 13.74 32.70 -16.58
N ALA A 207 13.33 33.15 -15.39
CA ALA A 207 14.20 33.93 -14.51
C ALA A 207 15.40 33.11 -14.01
N ALA A 208 15.20 31.89 -13.52
CA ALA A 208 16.25 31.01 -13.02
C ALA A 208 17.30 30.67 -14.10
N TRP A 209 16.86 30.50 -15.35
CA TRP A 209 17.72 30.14 -16.48
C TRP A 209 18.49 31.32 -17.08
N SER A 210 18.04 32.56 -16.85
CA SER A 210 18.77 33.77 -17.25
C SER A 210 19.90 34.17 -16.28
N LEU A 211 19.90 33.66 -15.04
CA LEU A 211 20.93 33.97 -14.05
C LEU A 211 22.30 33.39 -14.39
N GLN A 212 23.33 34.21 -14.26
CA GLN A 212 24.74 33.78 -14.24
C GLN A 212 25.13 33.23 -12.86
N PRO A 213 26.21 32.44 -12.75
CA PRO A 213 26.74 32.00 -11.46
C PRO A 213 26.89 33.13 -10.45
N GLY A 214 26.35 32.95 -9.25
CA GLY A 214 26.34 33.93 -8.17
C GLY A 214 25.23 34.99 -8.23
N GLN A 215 24.53 35.14 -9.36
CA GLN A 215 23.52 36.17 -9.51
C GLN A 215 22.22 35.88 -8.76
N VAL A 216 21.54 36.98 -8.40
CA VAL A 216 20.21 37.01 -7.80
C VAL A 216 19.26 37.72 -8.75
N SER A 217 18.05 37.19 -8.93
CA SER A 217 17.02 37.75 -9.78
C SER A 217 16.47 39.07 -9.23
N GLY A 218 15.70 39.77 -10.06
CA GLY A 218 14.68 40.68 -9.57
C GLY A 218 13.56 39.94 -8.84
N LEU A 219 12.49 40.66 -8.52
CA LEU A 219 11.29 40.05 -7.98
C LEU A 219 10.53 39.35 -9.11
N VAL A 220 10.35 38.03 -9.00
CA VAL A 220 9.67 37.21 -10.00
C VAL A 220 8.27 36.88 -9.50
N GLU A 221 7.25 37.26 -10.25
CA GLU A 221 5.87 36.95 -9.91
C GLU A 221 5.42 35.64 -10.57
N THR A 222 4.71 34.81 -9.80
CA THR A 222 4.13 33.54 -10.25
C THR A 222 2.75 33.38 -9.61
N PRO A 223 1.96 32.36 -9.98
CA PRO A 223 0.71 32.04 -9.28
C PRO A 223 0.87 31.71 -7.78
N PHE A 224 2.08 31.40 -7.33
CA PHE A 224 2.37 31.12 -5.92
C PHE A 224 2.72 32.38 -5.11
N GLY A 225 2.94 33.51 -5.78
CA GLY A 225 3.38 34.77 -5.18
C GLY A 225 4.70 35.26 -5.75
N TYR A 226 5.50 35.89 -4.90
CA TYR A 226 6.73 36.57 -5.28
C TYR A 226 7.97 35.78 -4.89
N HIS A 227 8.88 35.61 -5.85
CA HIS A 227 10.10 34.83 -5.70
C HIS A 227 11.33 35.72 -5.86
N ILE A 228 12.34 35.45 -5.05
CA ILE A 228 13.71 35.90 -5.29
C ILE A 228 14.55 34.66 -5.52
N ILE A 229 15.21 34.57 -6.66
CA ILE A 229 15.93 33.37 -7.11
C ILE A 229 17.41 33.69 -7.16
N LYS A 230 18.25 32.74 -6.73
CA LYS A 230 19.71 32.83 -6.83
C LYS A 230 20.25 31.60 -7.54
N ARG A 231 21.22 31.79 -8.43
CA ARG A 231 22.04 30.71 -8.97
C ARG A 231 23.35 30.64 -8.18
N PRO A 232 23.57 29.64 -7.33
CA PRO A 232 24.84 29.50 -6.59
C PRO A 232 26.03 29.31 -7.55
N VAL A 233 27.20 29.77 -7.12
CA VAL A 233 28.47 29.48 -7.78
C VAL A 233 28.84 28.00 -7.62
N MET A 234 29.75 27.49 -8.46
CA MET A 234 30.20 26.09 -8.44
C MET A 234 30.53 25.60 -7.03
N ALA A 235 31.34 26.34 -6.26
CA ALA A 235 31.77 25.92 -4.92
C ALA A 235 30.57 25.62 -3.98
N ALA A 236 29.48 26.38 -4.09
CA ALA A 236 28.27 26.18 -3.29
C ALA A 236 27.32 25.11 -3.87
N ALA A 237 27.41 24.84 -5.17
CA ALA A 237 26.58 23.87 -5.88
C ALA A 237 27.20 22.45 -5.94
N ARG A 238 28.52 22.33 -5.77
CA ARG A 238 29.29 21.11 -6.05
C ARG A 238 28.78 19.87 -5.32
N SER A 239 28.60 19.93 -4.00
CA SER A 239 28.12 18.77 -3.23
C SER A 239 26.73 18.30 -3.64
N ARG A 240 25.82 19.25 -3.93
CA ARG A 240 24.45 18.96 -4.38
C ARG A 240 24.43 18.33 -5.77
N LEU A 241 25.28 18.79 -6.67
CA LEU A 241 25.40 18.22 -8.01
C LEU A 241 26.07 16.85 -7.98
N ALA A 242 27.08 16.65 -7.12
CA ALA A 242 27.68 15.34 -6.89
C ALA A 242 26.65 14.33 -6.39
N GLY A 243 25.89 14.68 -5.33
CA GLY A 243 24.83 13.83 -4.81
C GLY A 243 23.74 13.50 -5.85
N TYR A 244 23.33 14.48 -6.66
CA TYR A 244 22.38 14.23 -7.75
C TYR A 244 22.93 13.31 -8.85
N LEU A 245 24.20 13.44 -9.22
CA LEU A 245 24.83 12.52 -10.17
C LEU A 245 24.96 11.12 -9.59
N GLU A 246 25.29 11.00 -8.31
CA GLU A 246 25.38 9.74 -7.59
C GLU A 246 24.03 9.03 -7.50
N GLU A 247 22.96 9.77 -7.22
CA GLU A 247 21.59 9.27 -7.19
C GLU A 247 21.15 8.78 -8.58
N ARG A 248 21.36 9.61 -9.62
CA ARG A 248 21.00 9.23 -11.00
C ARG A 248 21.81 8.05 -11.52
N ALA A 249 23.09 7.98 -11.16
CA ALA A 249 23.92 6.82 -11.46
C ALA A 249 23.38 5.57 -10.73
N GLY A 250 23.02 5.68 -9.45
CA GLY A 250 22.40 4.61 -8.67
C GLY A 250 21.14 4.06 -9.32
N VAL A 251 20.14 4.91 -9.59
CA VAL A 251 18.87 4.51 -10.21
C VAL A 251 19.08 3.83 -11.56
N ARG A 252 20.01 4.34 -12.38
CA ARG A 252 20.33 3.71 -13.67
C ARG A 252 20.97 2.35 -13.48
N LEU A 253 21.89 2.22 -12.53
CA LEU A 253 22.56 0.97 -12.23
C LEU A 253 21.57 -0.07 -11.70
N ASP A 254 20.63 0.33 -10.84
CA ASP A 254 19.59 -0.56 -10.33
C ASP A 254 18.74 -1.13 -11.47
N SER A 255 18.28 -0.26 -12.37
CA SER A 255 17.52 -0.68 -13.55
C SER A 255 18.31 -1.66 -14.43
N LEU A 256 19.57 -1.32 -14.76
CA LEU A 256 20.44 -2.18 -15.55
C LEU A 256 20.73 -3.52 -14.85
N TYR A 257 20.93 -3.50 -13.54
CA TYR A 257 21.21 -4.69 -12.76
C TYR A 257 19.98 -5.61 -12.72
N MET A 258 18.79 -5.09 -12.45
CA MET A 258 17.54 -5.87 -12.48
C MET A 258 17.26 -6.47 -13.86
N ASP A 259 17.51 -5.73 -14.94
CA ASP A 259 17.39 -6.23 -16.30
C ASP A 259 18.44 -7.30 -16.61
N SER A 260 19.65 -7.16 -16.07
CA SER A 260 20.70 -8.18 -16.17
C SER A 260 20.28 -9.48 -15.49
N LEU A 261 19.61 -9.41 -14.33
CA LEU A 261 19.09 -10.59 -13.63
C LEU A 261 18.04 -11.32 -14.48
N ALA A 262 17.09 -10.57 -15.05
CA ALA A 262 16.08 -11.13 -15.93
C ALA A 262 16.71 -11.80 -17.17
N THR A 263 17.71 -11.16 -17.77
CA THR A 263 18.41 -11.65 -18.97
C THR A 263 19.25 -12.90 -18.65
N ALA A 264 20.11 -12.84 -17.64
CA ALA A 264 20.99 -13.93 -17.23
C ALA A 264 20.19 -15.19 -16.82
N ASN A 265 19.01 -14.99 -16.25
CA ASN A 265 18.11 -16.07 -15.85
C ASN A 265 17.05 -16.44 -16.90
N LYS A 266 17.12 -15.89 -18.12
CA LYS A 266 16.16 -16.21 -19.21
C LYS A 266 14.70 -16.11 -18.74
N LEU A 267 14.36 -15.01 -18.07
CA LEU A 267 13.03 -14.76 -17.51
C LEU A 267 11.97 -14.69 -18.62
N GLU A 268 10.97 -15.55 -18.53
CA GLU A 268 9.88 -15.69 -19.49
C GLU A 268 8.52 -15.63 -18.76
N VAL A 269 7.79 -14.53 -18.94
CA VAL A 269 6.41 -14.39 -18.45
C VAL A 269 5.49 -15.21 -19.36
N LYS A 270 4.69 -16.12 -18.80
CA LYS A 270 3.80 -16.98 -19.58
C LYS A 270 2.62 -16.19 -20.11
N SER A 271 2.11 -16.55 -21.30
CA SER A 271 0.98 -15.88 -21.94
C SER A 271 -0.29 -15.86 -21.07
N GLY A 272 -0.52 -16.91 -20.27
CA GLY A 272 -1.64 -17.00 -19.33
C GLY A 272 -1.41 -16.33 -17.96
N ALA A 273 -0.28 -15.65 -17.75
CA ALA A 273 0.11 -15.10 -16.45
C ALA A 273 -0.95 -14.15 -15.87
N ALA A 274 -1.41 -13.17 -16.66
CA ALA A 274 -2.39 -12.18 -16.21
C ALA A 274 -3.71 -12.82 -15.77
N THR A 275 -4.21 -13.79 -16.54
CA THR A 275 -5.43 -14.56 -16.21
C THR A 275 -5.27 -15.32 -14.89
N LEU A 276 -4.12 -15.98 -14.68
CA LEU A 276 -3.84 -16.70 -13.43
C LEU A 276 -3.77 -15.75 -12.23
N MET A 277 -3.11 -14.60 -12.39
CA MET A 277 -2.97 -13.60 -11.33
C MET A 277 -4.31 -12.97 -10.95
N ARG A 278 -5.17 -12.69 -11.94
CA ARG A 278 -6.52 -12.16 -11.71
C ARG A 278 -7.40 -13.16 -11.00
N ALA A 279 -7.45 -14.41 -11.47
CA ALA A 279 -8.19 -15.48 -10.80
C ALA A 279 -7.69 -15.71 -9.37
N ALA A 280 -6.38 -15.60 -9.14
CA ALA A 280 -5.81 -15.67 -7.80
C ALA A 280 -6.17 -14.47 -6.92
N ALA A 281 -6.32 -13.27 -7.48
CA ALA A 281 -6.74 -12.09 -6.74
C ALA A 281 -8.25 -12.09 -6.42
N GLU A 282 -9.06 -12.69 -7.29
CA GLU A 282 -10.51 -12.90 -7.09
C GLU A 282 -10.78 -13.97 -6.03
N SER A 283 -10.04 -15.09 -6.09
CA SER A 283 -10.18 -16.21 -5.15
C SER A 283 -8.83 -16.60 -4.53
N PRO A 284 -8.25 -15.78 -3.63
CA PRO A 284 -6.93 -16.04 -3.03
C PRO A 284 -6.86 -17.37 -2.26
N GLU A 285 -7.93 -17.73 -1.56
CA GLU A 285 -7.95 -18.93 -0.72
C GLU A 285 -8.02 -20.22 -1.56
N GLN A 286 -8.81 -20.23 -2.63
CA GLN A 286 -8.86 -21.36 -3.58
C GLN A 286 -7.53 -21.51 -4.34
N SER A 287 -6.84 -20.40 -4.59
CA SER A 287 -5.60 -20.36 -5.36
C SER A 287 -4.33 -20.57 -4.50
N ARG A 288 -4.45 -20.66 -3.17
CA ARG A 288 -3.31 -20.62 -2.23
C ARG A 288 -2.28 -21.75 -2.41
N LYS A 289 -2.70 -22.91 -2.93
CA LYS A 289 -1.84 -24.08 -3.21
C LYS A 289 -1.57 -24.30 -4.71
N SER A 290 -1.90 -23.32 -5.54
CA SER A 290 -1.78 -23.45 -6.99
C SER A 290 -0.31 -23.39 -7.43
N GLY A 291 0.22 -24.52 -7.89
CA GLY A 291 1.55 -24.62 -8.50
C GLY A 291 1.62 -24.13 -9.96
N LYS A 292 0.55 -23.52 -10.48
CA LYS A 292 0.53 -23.02 -11.87
C LYS A 292 1.59 -21.94 -12.06
N THR A 293 2.39 -22.06 -13.11
CA THR A 293 3.51 -21.15 -13.40
C THR A 293 3.03 -19.84 -14.02
N ILE A 294 3.44 -18.71 -13.43
CA ILE A 294 3.24 -17.34 -13.96
C ILE A 294 4.47 -16.92 -14.76
N VAL A 295 5.67 -17.14 -14.21
CA VAL A 295 6.95 -16.78 -14.85
C VAL A 295 7.91 -17.96 -14.75
N LYS A 296 8.58 -18.30 -15.84
CA LYS A 296 9.67 -19.29 -15.87
C LYS A 296 11.02 -18.59 -15.89
N TYR A 297 12.00 -19.13 -15.20
CA TYR A 297 13.39 -18.65 -15.26
C TYR A 297 14.37 -19.80 -15.04
N LYS A 298 15.67 -19.55 -15.21
CA LYS A 298 16.73 -20.54 -15.05
C LYS A 298 16.80 -21.00 -13.60
N GLY A 299 16.52 -22.28 -13.39
CA GLY A 299 16.57 -22.91 -12.07
C GLY A 299 15.34 -22.65 -11.19
N GLY A 300 14.22 -22.20 -11.75
CA GLY A 300 12.98 -22.06 -10.98
C GLY A 300 11.80 -21.48 -11.78
N ALA A 301 10.72 -21.20 -11.05
CA ALA A 301 9.54 -20.55 -11.57
C ALA A 301 8.91 -19.68 -10.48
N LEU A 302 8.19 -18.63 -10.88
CA LEU A 302 7.23 -17.95 -10.02
C LEU A 302 5.87 -18.62 -10.26
N THR A 303 5.32 -19.26 -9.23
CA THR A 303 3.99 -19.89 -9.28
C THR A 303 2.89 -18.97 -8.75
N VAL A 304 1.63 -19.37 -8.91
CA VAL A 304 0.48 -18.66 -8.32
C VAL A 304 0.57 -18.63 -6.80
N GLN A 305 1.01 -19.71 -6.15
CA GLN A 305 1.26 -19.74 -4.72
C GLN A 305 2.34 -18.72 -4.30
N ASP A 306 3.46 -18.66 -5.03
CA ASP A 306 4.53 -17.69 -4.75
C ASP A 306 4.02 -16.25 -4.91
N TYR A 307 3.30 -15.97 -5.99
CA TYR A 307 2.66 -14.68 -6.22
C TYR A 307 1.75 -14.29 -5.06
N LEU A 308 0.87 -15.18 -4.62
CA LEU A 308 -0.04 -14.90 -3.49
C LEU A 308 0.70 -14.66 -2.18
N ARG A 309 1.79 -15.40 -1.93
CA ARG A 309 2.65 -15.16 -0.75
C ARG A 309 3.16 -13.72 -0.74
N TRP A 310 3.66 -13.25 -1.88
CA TRP A 310 4.14 -11.87 -2.02
C TRP A 310 3.04 -10.82 -1.95
N VAL A 311 1.93 -11.03 -2.65
CA VAL A 311 0.81 -10.07 -2.65
C VAL A 311 0.21 -9.89 -1.25
N ARG A 312 0.15 -10.94 -0.43
CA ARG A 312 -0.30 -10.86 0.97
C ARG A 312 0.62 -10.04 1.88
N ALA A 313 1.89 -9.89 1.51
CA ALA A 313 2.82 -9.03 2.23
C ALA A 313 2.73 -7.56 1.81
N LEU A 314 2.04 -7.24 0.71
CA LEU A 314 1.89 -5.86 0.24
C LEU A 314 0.84 -5.10 1.04
N PRO A 315 1.01 -3.78 1.21
CA PRO A 315 -0.03 -2.93 1.76
C PRO A 315 -1.35 -3.02 0.98
N PRO A 316 -2.52 -2.91 1.63
CA PRO A 316 -3.83 -3.14 1.00
C PRO A 316 -4.12 -2.29 -0.24
N GLN A 317 -3.59 -1.07 -0.32
CA GLN A 317 -3.78 -0.21 -1.48
C GLN A 317 -3.21 -0.81 -2.77
N TYR A 318 -2.12 -1.57 -2.69
CA TYR A 318 -1.49 -2.18 -3.87
C TYR A 318 -2.29 -3.41 -4.34
N THR A 319 -2.87 -4.17 -3.41
CA THR A 319 -3.69 -5.34 -3.79
C THR A 319 -4.98 -4.94 -4.49
N GLN A 320 -5.52 -3.75 -4.18
CA GLN A 320 -6.62 -3.16 -4.94
C GLN A 320 -6.19 -2.77 -6.35
N GLN A 321 -5.08 -2.06 -6.50
CA GLN A 321 -4.55 -1.66 -7.82
C GLN A 321 -4.25 -2.88 -8.72
N LEU A 322 -3.76 -3.97 -8.14
CA LEU A 322 -3.51 -5.21 -8.89
C LEU A 322 -4.79 -5.87 -9.41
N ARG A 323 -5.91 -5.76 -8.69
CA ARG A 323 -7.21 -6.27 -9.16
C ARG A 323 -7.76 -5.47 -10.34
N GLU A 324 -7.52 -4.17 -10.34
CA GLU A 324 -7.96 -3.23 -11.38
C GLU A 324 -6.99 -3.17 -12.58
N ALA A 325 -5.84 -3.85 -12.49
CA ALA A 325 -4.79 -3.81 -13.50
C ALA A 325 -5.17 -4.56 -14.79
N ASN A 326 -4.82 -3.95 -15.93
CA ASN A 326 -4.89 -4.62 -17.23
C ASN A 326 -3.74 -5.63 -17.41
N ASP A 327 -3.82 -6.44 -18.47
CA ASP A 327 -2.86 -7.53 -18.71
C ASP A 327 -1.41 -7.03 -18.88
N THR A 328 -1.22 -5.87 -19.50
CA THR A 328 0.12 -5.25 -19.64
C THR A 328 0.70 -4.88 -18.28
N MET A 329 -0.11 -4.33 -17.38
CA MET A 329 0.33 -4.00 -16.02
C MET A 329 0.61 -5.26 -15.19
N LEU A 330 -0.23 -6.29 -15.29
CA LEU A 330 -0.03 -7.56 -14.58
C LEU A 330 1.23 -8.30 -15.06
N THR A 331 1.48 -8.34 -16.37
CA THR A 331 2.70 -8.96 -16.92
C THR A 331 3.97 -8.19 -16.52
N LYS A 332 3.93 -6.86 -16.50
CA LYS A 332 5.03 -6.04 -15.95
C LYS A 332 5.24 -6.31 -14.47
N PHE A 333 4.16 -6.40 -13.68
CA PHE A 333 4.25 -6.72 -12.26
C PHE A 333 4.84 -8.12 -12.02
N ALA A 334 4.43 -9.13 -12.77
CA ALA A 334 4.99 -10.48 -12.69
C ALA A 334 6.50 -10.51 -12.97
N ARG A 335 6.96 -9.72 -13.96
CA ARG A 335 8.39 -9.55 -14.24
C ARG A 335 9.12 -8.91 -13.07
N ILE A 336 8.64 -7.78 -12.56
CA ILE A 336 9.26 -7.05 -11.42
C ILE A 336 9.33 -7.96 -10.20
N LEU A 337 8.24 -8.66 -9.88
CA LEU A 337 8.19 -9.58 -8.76
C LEU A 337 9.23 -10.71 -8.90
N THR A 338 9.37 -11.27 -10.10
CA THR A 338 10.36 -12.31 -10.38
C THR A 338 11.79 -11.75 -10.31
N GLN A 339 12.04 -10.51 -10.74
CA GLN A 339 13.33 -9.85 -10.57
C GLN A 339 13.70 -9.69 -9.09
N ASN A 340 12.75 -9.33 -8.22
CA ASN A 340 12.98 -9.26 -6.78
C ASN A 340 13.28 -10.65 -6.17
N VAL A 341 12.62 -11.72 -6.64
CA VAL A 341 12.95 -13.09 -6.23
C VAL A 341 14.39 -13.45 -6.63
N LEU A 342 14.81 -13.09 -7.85
CA LEU A 342 16.18 -13.32 -8.32
C LEU A 342 17.19 -12.48 -7.54
N LEU A 343 16.85 -11.23 -7.19
CA LEU A 343 17.68 -10.37 -6.35
C LEU A 343 17.98 -11.02 -4.99
N LEU A 344 16.95 -11.53 -4.33
CA LEU A 344 17.11 -12.18 -3.03
C LEU A 344 17.94 -13.46 -3.14
N ARG A 345 17.82 -14.19 -4.26
CA ARG A 345 18.67 -15.34 -4.55
C ARG A 345 20.14 -14.94 -4.74
N GLU A 346 20.41 -13.81 -5.38
CA GLU A 346 21.77 -13.27 -5.47
C GLU A 346 22.30 -12.84 -4.10
N ALA A 347 21.47 -12.20 -3.27
CA ALA A 347 21.80 -11.87 -1.90
C ALA A 347 22.18 -13.13 -1.10
N ASP A 348 21.39 -14.21 -1.22
CA ASP A 348 21.68 -15.51 -0.62
C ASP A 348 22.98 -16.14 -1.12
N ALA A 349 23.20 -16.15 -2.44
CA ALA A 349 24.42 -16.67 -3.05
C ALA A 349 25.67 -15.91 -2.57
N ASN A 350 25.51 -14.61 -2.26
CA ASN A 350 26.56 -13.75 -1.73
C ASN A 350 26.59 -13.69 -0.19
N LYS A 351 25.85 -14.57 0.50
CA LYS A 351 25.82 -14.70 1.96
C LYS A 351 25.42 -13.40 2.68
N ILE A 352 24.57 -12.59 2.04
CA ILE A 352 24.00 -11.39 2.65
C ILE A 352 23.03 -11.82 3.75
N ALA A 353 23.26 -11.28 4.95
CA ALA A 353 22.45 -11.54 6.12
C ALA A 353 22.03 -10.23 6.79
N ILE A 354 20.95 -10.29 7.57
CA ILE A 354 20.59 -9.23 8.50
C ILE A 354 21.54 -9.26 9.71
N THR A 355 21.76 -8.11 10.32
CA THR A 355 22.60 -7.98 11.52
C THR A 355 21.89 -8.53 12.76
N PRO A 356 22.64 -8.89 13.82
CA PRO A 356 22.04 -9.28 15.11
C PRO A 356 21.11 -8.22 15.71
N ILE A 357 21.40 -6.94 15.49
CA ILE A 357 20.61 -5.81 16.00
C ILE A 357 19.27 -5.70 15.26
N GLU A 358 19.29 -5.81 13.93
CA GLU A 358 18.06 -5.84 13.12
C GLU A 358 17.19 -7.03 13.48
N TRP A 359 17.78 -8.21 13.63
CA TRP A 359 17.07 -9.40 14.09
C TRP A 359 16.41 -9.19 15.45
N ALA A 360 17.17 -8.70 16.44
CA ALA A 360 16.65 -8.43 17.78
C ALA A 360 15.49 -7.41 17.75
N THR A 361 15.58 -6.42 16.86
CA THR A 361 14.54 -5.39 16.67
C THR A 361 13.26 -5.98 16.07
N LEU A 362 13.39 -6.79 15.01
CA LEU A 362 12.25 -7.48 14.39
C LEU A 362 11.58 -8.45 15.36
N LYS A 363 12.38 -9.28 16.03
CA LYS A 363 11.90 -10.25 17.03
C LYS A 363 11.11 -9.55 18.14
N ARG A 364 11.68 -8.50 18.75
CA ARG A 364 11.01 -7.74 19.81
C ARG A 364 9.70 -7.12 19.33
N ARG A 365 9.69 -6.55 18.12
CA ARG A 365 8.48 -5.95 17.54
C ARG A 365 7.38 -7.01 17.38
N TYR A 366 7.72 -8.16 16.83
CA TYR A 366 6.80 -9.28 16.65
C TYR A 366 6.23 -9.77 17.99
N GLU A 367 7.10 -10.04 18.97
CA GLU A 367 6.69 -10.48 20.31
C GLU A 367 5.77 -9.45 20.98
N THR A 368 6.11 -8.16 20.90
CA THR A 368 5.31 -7.07 21.49
C THR A 368 3.93 -6.98 20.83
N GLN A 369 3.84 -7.11 19.51
CA GLN A 369 2.57 -7.12 18.79
C GLN A 369 1.70 -8.31 19.21
N LEU A 370 2.31 -9.50 19.31
CA LEU A 370 1.62 -10.72 19.68
C LEU A 370 1.12 -10.69 21.13
N ASP A 371 1.93 -10.19 22.07
CA ASP A 371 1.53 -10.04 23.47
C ASP A 371 0.46 -8.98 23.66
N THR A 372 0.51 -7.88 22.90
CA THR A 372 -0.57 -6.88 22.87
C THR A 372 -1.88 -7.52 22.43
N LEU A 373 -1.85 -8.28 21.34
CA LEU A 373 -3.04 -8.93 20.79
C LEU A 373 -3.60 -10.00 21.76
N LYS A 374 -2.71 -10.83 22.33
CA LYS A 374 -3.11 -11.80 23.37
C LYS A 374 -3.75 -11.12 24.58
N THR A 375 -3.22 -9.98 25.00
CA THR A 375 -3.77 -9.23 26.14
C THR A 375 -5.15 -8.67 25.82
N GLU A 376 -5.32 -8.03 24.67
CA GLU A 376 -6.62 -7.47 24.24
C GLU A 376 -7.69 -8.56 24.08
N MET A 377 -7.31 -9.74 23.58
CA MET A 377 -8.21 -10.89 23.46
C MET A 377 -8.37 -11.70 24.76
N GLY A 378 -7.62 -11.38 25.82
CA GLY A 378 -7.62 -12.15 27.07
C GLY A 378 -7.01 -13.56 26.95
N LEU A 379 -6.21 -13.83 25.92
CA LEU A 379 -5.59 -15.13 25.65
C LEU A 379 -4.36 -15.44 26.53
N ALA A 380 -3.91 -14.51 27.38
CA ALA A 380 -2.72 -14.69 28.22
C ALA A 380 -3.00 -15.43 29.55
N GLY A 381 -4.25 -15.79 29.84
CA GLY A 381 -4.63 -16.40 31.12
C GLY A 381 -4.15 -17.84 31.32
N ALA A 382 -4.04 -18.25 32.59
CA ALA A 382 -3.69 -19.63 32.97
C ALA A 382 -4.72 -20.66 32.49
N ASP A 383 -5.97 -20.23 32.29
CA ASP A 383 -7.06 -21.02 31.69
C ASP A 383 -6.76 -21.53 30.27
N LEU A 384 -5.74 -20.98 29.59
CA LEU A 384 -5.26 -21.44 28.29
C LEU A 384 -3.84 -22.00 28.31
N THR A 385 -3.02 -21.61 29.28
CA THR A 385 -1.59 -21.96 29.30
C THR A 385 -1.26 -23.08 30.28
N ASP A 386 -2.14 -23.39 31.23
CA ASP A 386 -1.97 -24.50 32.16
C ASP A 386 -2.16 -25.84 31.44
N ALA A 387 -1.09 -26.64 31.40
CA ALA A 387 -1.08 -27.94 30.75
C ALA A 387 -1.91 -29.00 31.49
N SER A 388 -2.31 -28.78 32.75
CA SER A 388 -3.20 -29.70 33.46
C SER A 388 -4.65 -29.60 32.99
N ILE A 389 -5.03 -28.51 32.31
CA ILE A 389 -6.35 -28.35 31.71
C ILE A 389 -6.38 -29.11 30.38
N ALA A 390 -7.40 -29.96 30.21
CA ALA A 390 -7.61 -30.73 28.99
C ALA A 390 -7.59 -29.81 27.76
N LEU A 391 -6.91 -30.25 26.69
CA LEU A 391 -6.75 -29.44 25.48
C LEU A 391 -8.10 -29.01 24.88
N GLU A 392 -9.09 -29.89 24.90
CA GLU A 392 -10.46 -29.58 24.43
C GLU A 392 -11.07 -28.42 25.23
N GLU A 393 -10.90 -28.40 26.54
CA GLU A 393 -11.43 -27.36 27.42
C GLU A 393 -10.72 -26.02 27.17
N ARG A 394 -9.39 -26.04 27.04
CA ARG A 394 -8.63 -24.85 26.64
C ARG A 394 -9.05 -24.35 25.26
N GLY A 395 -9.33 -25.25 24.32
CA GLY A 395 -9.85 -24.93 23.00
C GLY A 395 -11.20 -24.21 23.07
N LYS A 396 -12.13 -24.69 23.90
CA LYS A 396 -13.44 -24.05 24.14
C LYS A 396 -13.28 -22.66 24.76
N VAL A 397 -12.43 -22.53 25.78
CA VAL A 397 -12.14 -21.24 26.43
C VAL A 397 -11.53 -20.24 25.44
N ALA A 398 -10.63 -20.69 24.56
CA ALA A 398 -10.06 -19.84 23.51
C ALA A 398 -11.14 -19.35 22.54
N GLY A 399 -12.06 -20.23 22.14
CA GLY A 399 -13.24 -19.87 21.35
C GLY A 399 -14.09 -18.78 21.97
N LEU A 400 -14.46 -18.94 23.25
CA LEU A 400 -15.25 -17.96 23.99
C LEU A 400 -14.55 -16.59 24.08
N LYS A 401 -13.22 -16.58 24.24
CA LYS A 401 -12.43 -15.34 24.26
C LYS A 401 -12.37 -14.66 22.90
N VAL A 402 -12.30 -15.43 21.82
CA VAL A 402 -12.40 -14.90 20.44
C VAL A 402 -13.76 -14.26 20.23
N GLU A 403 -14.86 -14.93 20.59
CA GLU A 403 -16.20 -14.36 20.45
C GLU A 403 -16.39 -13.08 21.27
N ARG A 404 -15.90 -13.08 22.51
CA ARG A 404 -15.89 -11.88 23.36
C ARG A 404 -15.12 -10.72 22.73
N TYR A 405 -13.99 -10.99 22.08
CA TYR A 405 -13.23 -9.96 21.37
C TYR A 405 -14.05 -9.37 20.21
N PHE A 406 -14.74 -10.20 19.42
CA PHE A 406 -15.63 -9.75 18.36
C PHE A 406 -16.84 -8.95 18.89
N ASP A 407 -17.41 -9.32 20.03
CA ASP A 407 -18.44 -8.51 20.70
C ASP A 407 -17.90 -7.13 21.06
N GLN A 408 -16.70 -7.06 21.66
CA GLN A 408 -16.07 -5.78 22.01
C GLN A 408 -15.75 -4.91 20.78
N LEU A 409 -15.42 -5.53 19.64
CA LEU A 409 -15.22 -4.82 18.37
C LEU A 409 -16.53 -4.20 17.88
N ILE A 410 -17.62 -4.99 17.89
CA ILE A 410 -18.96 -4.53 17.51
C ILE A 410 -19.42 -3.38 18.41
N GLU A 411 -19.20 -3.50 19.71
CA GLU A 411 -19.57 -2.48 20.69
C GLU A 411 -18.67 -1.23 20.65
N GLY A 412 -17.61 -1.23 19.83
CA GLY A 412 -16.64 -0.14 19.74
C GLY A 412 -15.76 0.02 20.98
N LYS A 413 -15.72 -0.99 21.87
CA LYS A 413 -14.88 -0.99 23.08
C LYS A 413 -13.41 -1.21 22.76
N VAL A 414 -13.12 -1.93 21.68
CA VAL A 414 -11.76 -2.15 21.16
C VAL A 414 -11.70 -1.83 19.67
N ARG A 415 -10.49 -1.58 19.15
CA ARG A 415 -10.24 -1.39 17.72
C ARG A 415 -9.62 -2.66 17.14
N LEU A 416 -10.02 -3.02 15.92
CA LEU A 416 -9.44 -4.17 15.21
C LEU A 416 -7.94 -3.94 14.99
N ARG A 417 -7.10 -4.86 15.50
CA ARG A 417 -5.67 -4.89 15.20
C ARG A 417 -5.40 -6.04 14.23
N PRO A 418 -5.14 -5.78 12.94
CA PRO A 418 -4.96 -6.88 11.99
C PRO A 418 -3.83 -7.81 12.45
N LEU A 419 -4.08 -9.11 12.40
CA LEU A 419 -3.02 -10.10 12.58
C LEU A 419 -2.01 -9.89 11.43
N PRO A 420 -0.70 -9.84 11.69
CA PRO A 420 0.29 -9.74 10.61
C PRO A 420 0.03 -10.83 9.56
N SER A 421 -0.03 -10.46 8.28
CA SER A 421 -0.52 -11.37 7.22
C SER A 421 0.33 -12.63 7.08
N ALA A 422 1.64 -12.53 7.31
CA ALA A 422 2.54 -13.65 7.36
C ALA A 422 2.28 -14.58 8.57
N LEU A 423 1.96 -14.03 9.75
CA LEU A 423 1.51 -14.82 10.89
C LEU A 423 0.18 -15.53 10.62
N ALA A 424 -0.81 -14.81 10.07
CA ALA A 424 -2.08 -15.41 9.65
C ALA A 424 -1.87 -16.58 8.67
N THR A 425 -1.00 -16.38 7.67
CA THR A 425 -0.63 -17.42 6.70
C THR A 425 -0.01 -18.63 7.40
N LEU A 426 0.93 -18.39 8.32
CA LEU A 426 1.60 -19.45 9.07
C LEU A 426 0.62 -20.28 9.91
N LEU A 427 -0.35 -19.63 10.56
CA LEU A 427 -1.39 -20.32 11.32
C LEU A 427 -2.29 -21.16 10.40
N ARG A 428 -2.69 -20.62 9.24
CA ARG A 428 -3.50 -21.31 8.21
C ARG A 428 -2.80 -22.48 7.53
N GLU A 429 -1.47 -22.54 7.61
CA GLU A 429 -0.68 -23.68 7.13
C GLU A 429 -0.54 -24.77 8.20
N ARG A 430 -0.51 -24.39 9.49
CA ARG A 430 -0.34 -25.30 10.63
C ARG A 430 -1.65 -25.85 11.19
N LEU A 431 -2.78 -25.20 10.93
CA LEU A 431 -4.10 -25.55 11.46
C LEU A 431 -5.14 -25.60 10.34
N SER A 432 -6.15 -26.47 10.50
CA SER A 432 -7.24 -26.61 9.54
C SER A 432 -8.19 -25.42 9.59
N TYR A 433 -8.71 -25.03 8.44
CA TYR A 433 -9.80 -24.06 8.34
C TYR A 433 -10.54 -24.25 7.01
N THR A 434 -11.80 -23.80 6.99
CA THR A 434 -12.66 -23.82 5.82
C THR A 434 -13.54 -22.56 5.82
N ILE A 435 -13.80 -21.97 4.66
CA ILE A 435 -14.84 -20.94 4.50
C ILE A 435 -15.91 -21.52 3.60
N HIS A 436 -17.15 -21.51 4.08
CA HIS A 436 -18.29 -22.12 3.41
C HIS A 436 -19.08 -21.04 2.67
N GLU A 437 -19.04 -21.07 1.34
CA GLU A 437 -19.69 -20.02 0.52
C GLU A 437 -21.21 -19.95 0.77
N ALA A 438 -21.87 -21.09 0.99
CA ALA A 438 -23.29 -21.15 1.32
C ALA A 438 -23.60 -20.43 2.64
N GLY A 439 -22.81 -20.67 3.70
CA GLY A 439 -22.98 -20.01 4.99
C GLY A 439 -22.67 -18.51 4.94
N VAL A 440 -21.68 -18.08 4.16
CA VAL A 440 -21.41 -16.65 3.92
C VAL A 440 -22.58 -15.97 3.20
N ASN A 441 -23.12 -16.61 2.15
CA ASN A 441 -24.31 -16.09 1.45
C ASN A 441 -25.52 -16.01 2.40
N ARG A 442 -25.73 -17.03 3.21
CA ARG A 442 -26.79 -17.05 4.22
C ARG A 442 -26.65 -15.91 5.23
N ALA A 443 -25.43 -15.62 5.68
CA ALA A 443 -25.15 -14.50 6.58
C ALA A 443 -25.52 -13.15 5.98
N LEU A 444 -25.27 -12.95 4.67
CA LEU A 444 -25.64 -11.71 3.96
C LEU A 444 -27.16 -11.51 3.91
N GLU A 445 -27.92 -12.57 3.62
CA GLU A 445 -29.38 -12.54 3.63
C GLU A 445 -29.90 -12.14 5.02
N LEU A 446 -29.40 -12.80 6.06
CA LEU A 446 -29.78 -12.57 7.44
C LEU A 446 -29.46 -11.13 7.89
N ALA A 447 -28.28 -10.62 7.54
CA ALA A 447 -27.87 -9.26 7.86
C ALA A 447 -28.74 -8.22 7.11
N GLY A 448 -29.13 -8.50 5.86
CA GLY A 448 -30.04 -7.64 5.10
C GLY A 448 -31.40 -7.52 5.77
N VAL A 449 -31.95 -8.63 6.25
CA VAL A 449 -33.21 -8.66 7.03
C VAL A 449 -33.07 -7.87 8.33
N GLN A 450 -31.96 -8.03 9.06
CA GLN A 450 -31.72 -7.29 10.31
C GLN A 450 -31.65 -5.78 10.08
N LYS A 451 -30.94 -5.34 9.04
CA LYS A 451 -30.82 -3.93 8.68
C LYS A 451 -32.16 -3.33 8.26
N ALA A 452 -32.93 -4.03 7.42
CA ALA A 452 -34.27 -3.59 7.03
C ALA A 452 -35.22 -3.46 8.23
N LYS A 453 -35.12 -4.37 9.21
CA LYS A 453 -35.88 -4.27 10.47
C LYS A 453 -35.46 -3.07 11.32
N ALA A 454 -34.16 -2.82 11.45
CA ALA A 454 -33.64 -1.66 12.17
C ALA A 454 -34.06 -0.34 11.52
N ASP A 455 -33.99 -0.25 10.19
CA ASP A 455 -34.45 0.92 9.42
C ASP A 455 -35.97 1.13 9.54
N SER A 456 -36.74 0.05 9.63
CA SER A 456 -38.20 0.09 9.81
C SER A 456 -38.63 0.43 11.25
N ALA A 457 -37.78 0.10 12.23
CA ALA A 457 -37.99 0.38 13.66
C ALA A 457 -37.44 1.75 14.09
N ALA A 458 -36.62 2.40 13.26
CA ALA A 458 -36.22 3.78 13.47
C ALA A 458 -37.47 4.68 13.44
N PRO A 459 -37.67 5.57 14.43
CA PRO A 459 -38.85 6.41 14.47
C PRO A 459 -38.94 7.23 13.17
N LYS A 460 -40.08 7.13 12.46
CA LYS A 460 -40.47 8.03 11.37
C LYS A 460 -40.72 9.42 11.95
N GLY A 461 -39.65 10.11 12.32
CA GLY A 461 -39.69 11.26 13.21
C GLY A 461 -38.49 12.18 13.01
N ALA A 462 -38.11 12.42 11.76
CA ALA A 462 -37.56 13.71 11.39
C ALA A 462 -38.47 14.22 10.28
N MET A 463 -39.31 15.21 10.62
CA MET A 463 -40.00 16.01 9.61
C MET A 463 -38.98 16.37 8.53
N GLN A 464 -39.29 16.02 7.29
CA GLN A 464 -38.66 16.64 6.14
C GLN A 464 -38.79 18.15 6.38
N ARG A 465 -37.66 18.84 6.59
CA ARG A 465 -37.69 20.30 6.67
C ARG A 465 -38.41 20.77 5.42
N ALA A 466 -39.45 21.59 5.61
CA ALA A 466 -40.16 22.24 4.52
C ALA A 466 -39.13 22.77 3.51
N PRO A 467 -39.39 22.69 2.18
CA PRO A 467 -38.47 23.21 1.19
C PRO A 467 -38.12 24.65 1.56
N GLY A 468 -36.84 24.85 1.89
CA GLY A 468 -36.33 26.17 2.23
C GLY A 468 -36.64 27.12 1.09
N GLY A 469 -37.10 28.32 1.43
CA GLY A 469 -37.24 29.41 0.46
C GLY A 469 -35.93 29.63 -0.32
N PRO A 470 -36.00 30.28 -1.49
CA PRO A 470 -34.88 30.41 -2.41
C PRO A 470 -33.63 30.98 -1.71
N PRO A 471 -32.43 30.54 -2.11
CA PRO A 471 -31.19 30.85 -1.41
C PRO A 471 -30.88 32.36 -1.46
N VAL A 472 -30.49 32.91 -0.32
CA VAL A 472 -29.85 34.23 -0.24
C VAL A 472 -28.43 34.10 -0.80
N PRO A 473 -28.01 34.94 -1.77
CA PRO A 473 -26.67 34.84 -2.34
C PRO A 473 -25.59 35.25 -1.34
N GLY A 474 -24.58 34.39 -1.16
CA GLY A 474 -23.31 34.74 -0.55
C GLY A 474 -23.13 34.34 0.91
N MET A 475 -22.76 33.08 1.15
CA MET A 475 -21.87 32.68 2.25
C MET A 475 -21.37 31.26 2.01
N GLN A 476 -20.07 31.12 1.73
CA GLN A 476 -19.36 29.83 1.69
C GLN A 476 -19.02 29.36 3.11
N PRO A 477 -19.25 28.09 3.46
CA PRO A 477 -18.75 27.51 4.71
C PRO A 477 -17.24 27.20 4.62
N PRO A 478 -16.53 27.14 5.78
CA PRO A 478 -15.07 27.10 5.83
C PRO A 478 -14.47 25.76 5.37
N ALA A 479 -13.32 25.86 4.71
CA ALA A 479 -12.54 24.73 4.20
C ALA A 479 -11.93 23.90 5.35
N GLY A 480 -12.27 22.61 5.37
CA GLY A 480 -11.68 21.62 6.28
C GLY A 480 -10.22 21.32 5.94
N VAL A 481 -9.43 21.15 7.00
CA VAL A 481 -7.99 20.90 7.02
C VAL A 481 -7.66 19.57 6.34
N GLY A 482 -6.86 19.63 5.27
CA GLY A 482 -6.34 18.47 4.56
C GLY A 482 -5.22 17.78 5.35
N VAL A 483 -5.39 16.49 5.61
CA VAL A 483 -4.36 15.61 6.16
C VAL A 483 -3.55 15.02 5.00
N THR A 484 -2.24 15.23 4.99
CA THR A 484 -1.30 14.66 4.03
C THR A 484 -0.93 13.22 4.43
N PRO A 485 -1.03 12.21 3.55
CA PRO A 485 -0.47 10.89 3.80
C PRO A 485 1.03 10.87 3.51
N GLY A 486 1.81 10.35 4.46
CA GLY A 486 3.24 10.09 4.31
C GLY A 486 3.52 9.05 3.23
N GLY A 487 4.59 9.28 2.47
CA GLY A 487 5.04 8.42 1.38
C GLY A 487 5.60 7.06 1.85
N PRO A 488 5.79 6.12 0.91
CA PRO A 488 6.33 4.80 1.20
C PRO A 488 7.83 4.85 1.57
N PRO A 489 8.34 3.87 2.34
CA PRO A 489 9.76 3.73 2.65
C PRO A 489 10.60 3.39 1.38
N PRO A 490 11.91 3.68 1.40
CA PRO A 490 12.76 3.54 0.22
C PRO A 490 13.00 2.05 -0.08
N GLY A 491 12.57 1.60 -1.26
CA GLY A 491 12.76 0.20 -1.72
C GLY A 491 11.59 -0.36 -2.53
N VAL A 492 10.41 0.27 -2.45
CA VAL A 492 9.26 -0.03 -3.33
C VAL A 492 8.83 1.25 -4.04
N GLN A 493 9.57 1.64 -5.09
CA GLN A 493 9.05 2.62 -6.03
C GLN A 493 8.00 1.95 -6.94
N ALA A 494 6.79 2.51 -6.96
CA ALA A 494 5.84 2.28 -8.04
C ALA A 494 6.48 2.71 -9.38
N PRO A 495 6.09 2.13 -10.53
CA PRO A 495 6.63 2.55 -11.81
C PRO A 495 6.22 4.00 -12.11
N GLU A 496 7.13 4.96 -11.91
CA GLU A 496 7.04 6.27 -12.53
C GLU A 496 7.29 6.12 -14.04
N GLY A 497 6.33 6.55 -14.86
CA GLY A 497 6.47 6.57 -16.32
C GLY A 497 5.23 6.09 -17.07
N LEU A 498 4.14 6.86 -16.99
CA LEU A 498 3.05 6.82 -17.97
C LEU A 498 2.90 8.22 -18.58
N THR A 499 3.85 8.58 -19.44
CA THR A 499 3.62 9.53 -20.52
C THR A 499 4.15 8.88 -21.80
N PRO A 500 3.31 8.66 -22.83
CA PRO A 500 3.82 8.21 -24.11
C PRO A 500 4.74 9.30 -24.68
N ALA A 501 5.90 8.88 -25.20
CA ALA A 501 6.74 9.75 -26.01
C ALA A 501 5.92 10.25 -27.22
N PRO A 502 5.98 11.54 -27.59
CA PRO A 502 5.36 12.00 -28.83
C PRO A 502 6.02 11.29 -30.02
N ALA A 503 5.21 10.76 -30.93
CA ALA A 503 5.65 10.12 -32.16
C ALA A 503 6.54 11.05 -32.99
N PRO A 504 7.58 10.54 -33.68
CA PRO A 504 8.36 11.33 -34.61
C PRO A 504 7.44 11.83 -35.74
N ARG A 505 7.43 13.14 -35.98
CA ARG A 505 6.77 13.72 -37.15
C ARG A 505 7.51 13.24 -38.39
N GLU A 506 6.80 12.46 -39.21
CA GLU A 506 7.20 12.18 -40.59
C GLU A 506 7.35 13.50 -41.34
N ALA A 507 8.53 13.69 -41.91
CA ALA A 507 8.78 14.73 -42.90
C ALA A 507 8.36 14.19 -44.27
N GLN A 508 7.39 14.82 -44.91
CA GLN A 508 7.17 14.77 -46.35
C GLN A 508 6.45 16.04 -46.81
N PRO A 509 6.64 16.47 -48.06
CA PRO A 509 7.89 16.83 -48.73
C PRO A 509 8.21 18.33 -48.63
#